data_AF-A0AA42YT12-F1
#
_entry.id   AF-A0AA42YT12-F1
#
_cell.length_a   1.000
_cell.length_b   1.000
_cell.length_c   1.000
_cell.angle_alpha   90.00
_cell.angle_beta   90.00
_cell.angle_gamma   90.00
#
_symmetry.space_group_name_H-M   'P 1'
#
loop_
_entity.id
_entity.type
_entity.pdbx_description
1 polymer ?
#
loop_
_entity_poly.entity_id
_entity_poly.type
_entity_poly.pdbx_seq_one_letter_code
_entity_poly.pdbx_strand_id
1 'polypeptide(L)'
;MQLLNCWEINKCERQRGGKKVNELGECIASKEKVGHSCWAFAGTMCGDEIQCIYAKKIRFCTLCEVYEIYNRSKGNFGKVIKKIFSAEEEKYYNKMLKFCNDKVPSEINIKSGKNSPNTLQYS
;
A
#
# COMPACT_ATOMS: atom_id res chain seq x y z
N MET A 1 3.84 -13.89 -19.82
CA MET A 1 4.49 -12.64 -19.42
C MET A 1 4.79 -12.73 -17.93
N GLN A 2 6.06 -12.60 -17.53
CA GLN A 2 6.48 -12.70 -16.13
C GLN A 2 6.74 -11.29 -15.60
N LEU A 3 5.99 -10.88 -14.58
CA LEU A 3 6.19 -9.60 -13.90
C LEU A 3 7.10 -9.84 -12.69
N LEU A 4 8.12 -8.99 -12.57
CA LEU A 4 9.15 -9.10 -11.53
C LEU A 4 8.69 -8.45 -10.23
N ASN A 5 9.01 -9.08 -9.11
CA ASN A 5 8.80 -8.53 -7.78
C ASN A 5 9.79 -7.39 -7.49
N CYS A 6 9.46 -6.56 -6.49
CA CYS A 6 10.33 -5.44 -6.11
C CYS A 6 11.76 -5.83 -5.76
N TRP A 7 11.99 -7.01 -5.17
CA TRP A 7 13.33 -7.47 -4.79
C TRP A 7 14.14 -8.00 -5.98
N GLU A 8 13.48 -8.39 -7.08
CA GLU A 8 14.14 -8.80 -8.33
C GLU A 8 14.59 -7.56 -9.12
N ILE A 9 13.74 -6.52 -9.14
CA ILE A 9 14.04 -5.22 -9.77
C ILE A 9 15.15 -4.48 -9.00
N ASN A 10 14.95 -4.30 -7.68
CA ASN A 10 15.89 -3.53 -6.85
C ASN A 10 17.08 -4.35 -6.34
N LYS A 11 17.13 -5.66 -6.60
CA LYS A 11 18.21 -6.58 -6.17
C LYS A 11 18.57 -6.45 -4.69
N CYS A 12 17.57 -6.29 -3.82
CA CYS A 12 17.81 -6.00 -2.40
C CYS A 12 18.14 -7.24 -1.56
N GLU A 13 17.95 -8.45 -2.09
CA GLU A 13 18.28 -9.72 -1.45
C GLU A 13 17.60 -9.97 -0.08
N ARG A 14 16.48 -9.28 0.22
CA ARG A 14 15.66 -9.47 1.44
C ARG A 14 14.40 -10.31 1.20
N GLN A 15 14.29 -10.99 0.05
CA GLN A 15 13.24 -11.99 -0.19
C GLN A 15 13.44 -13.24 0.66
N ARG A 16 12.43 -14.11 0.77
CA ARG A 16 12.55 -15.41 1.44
C ARG A 16 13.76 -16.18 0.91
N GLY A 17 14.69 -16.53 1.81
CA GLY A 17 15.94 -17.20 1.46
C GLY A 17 17.02 -16.31 0.82
N GLY A 18 16.81 -14.99 0.80
CA GLY A 18 17.79 -14.02 0.33
C GLY A 18 18.95 -13.84 1.33
N LYS A 19 20.11 -13.42 0.82
CA LYS A 19 21.35 -13.31 1.61
C LYS A 19 21.23 -12.35 2.79
N LYS A 20 20.47 -11.27 2.62
CA LYS A 20 20.30 -10.23 3.66
C LYS A 20 19.22 -10.57 4.69
N VAL A 21 18.54 -11.72 4.58
CA VAL A 21 17.51 -12.12 5.54
C VAL A 21 18.08 -12.40 6.94
N ASN A 22 19.26 -13.01 7.02
CA ASN A 22 19.88 -13.34 8.31
C ASN A 22 20.31 -12.09 9.09
N GLU A 23 20.66 -11.02 8.40
CA GLU A 23 21.18 -9.78 8.98
C GLU A 23 20.07 -8.73 9.19
N LEU A 24 19.22 -8.52 8.18
CA LEU A 24 18.21 -7.44 8.15
C LEU A 24 16.77 -7.95 8.29
N GLY A 25 16.57 -9.26 8.43
CA GLY A 25 15.25 -9.89 8.43
C GLY A 25 14.58 -9.94 7.05
N GLU A 26 13.60 -10.82 6.92
CA GLU A 26 12.79 -10.94 5.70
C GLU A 26 11.95 -9.67 5.47
N CYS A 27 11.96 -9.17 4.22
CA CYS A 27 11.17 -8.03 3.83
C CYS A 27 9.66 -8.33 3.93
N ILE A 28 8.89 -7.38 4.47
CA ILE A 28 7.42 -7.48 4.55
C ILE A 28 6.81 -7.72 3.16
N ALA A 29 7.34 -7.10 2.11
CA ALA A 29 6.85 -7.32 0.76
C ALA A 29 7.01 -8.77 0.29
N SER A 30 8.12 -9.42 0.67
CA SER A 30 8.34 -10.85 0.41
C SER A 30 7.40 -11.71 1.23
N LYS A 31 7.36 -11.48 2.55
CA LYS A 31 6.54 -12.23 3.48
C LYS A 31 5.06 -12.22 3.11
N GLU A 32 4.54 -11.05 2.74
CA GLU A 32 3.15 -10.86 2.34
C GLU A 32 2.88 -11.17 0.87
N LYS A 33 3.91 -11.47 0.07
CA LYS A 33 3.81 -11.68 -1.39
C LYS A 33 3.16 -10.49 -2.11
N VAL A 34 3.62 -9.29 -1.78
CA VAL A 34 3.10 -7.99 -2.28
C VAL A 34 4.18 -7.21 -3.03
N GLY A 35 5.01 -7.93 -3.81
CA GLY A 35 6.18 -7.38 -4.49
C GLY A 35 5.84 -6.29 -5.51
N HIS A 36 4.69 -6.35 -6.16
CA HIS A 36 4.23 -5.37 -7.15
C HIS A 36 3.49 -4.19 -6.49
N SER A 37 3.39 -4.18 -5.17
CA SER A 37 2.65 -3.20 -4.38
C SER A 37 3.46 -2.75 -3.18
N CYS A 38 4.77 -2.98 -3.18
CA CYS A 38 5.63 -2.83 -2.00
C CYS A 38 5.60 -1.40 -1.40
N TRP A 39 5.28 -0.37 -2.20
CA TRP A 39 5.11 1.01 -1.75
C TRP A 39 3.89 1.21 -0.83
N ALA A 40 2.89 0.33 -0.92
CA ALA A 40 1.68 0.37 -0.10
C ALA A 40 1.89 -0.28 1.29
N PHE A 41 2.96 -1.05 1.46
CA PHE A 41 3.26 -1.77 2.68
C PHE A 41 4.45 -1.09 3.38
N ALA A 42 4.18 -0.44 4.52
CA ALA A 42 5.22 0.25 5.29
C ALA A 42 6.31 -0.75 5.78
N GLY A 43 7.59 -0.35 5.68
CA GLY A 43 8.74 -1.14 6.16
C GLY A 43 9.58 -1.81 5.05
N THR A 44 9.27 -1.54 3.78
CA THR A 44 9.90 -2.15 2.60
C THR A 44 11.17 -1.44 2.10
N MET A 45 11.92 -0.76 2.98
CA MET A 45 13.17 -0.12 2.53
C MET A 45 14.24 -1.15 2.16
N CYS A 46 14.81 -0.95 0.97
CA CYS A 46 16.05 -1.53 0.50
C CYS A 46 17.15 -0.51 0.83
N GLY A 47 18.13 -0.90 1.64
CA GLY A 47 19.18 0.00 2.15
C GLY A 47 19.36 -0.12 3.66
N ASP A 48 20.56 0.25 4.13
CA ASP A 48 21.09 -0.11 5.45
C ASP A 48 20.67 0.86 6.58
N GLU A 49 19.80 1.85 6.30
CA GLU A 49 19.29 2.78 7.32
C GLU A 49 17.76 2.79 7.44
N ILE A 50 17.29 2.57 8.67
CA ILE A 50 15.88 2.69 9.03
C ILE A 50 15.53 4.18 9.19
N GLN A 51 14.83 4.76 8.22
CA GLN A 51 14.29 6.12 8.35
C GLN A 51 12.74 6.11 8.46
N CYS A 52 12.22 6.46 9.65
CA CYS A 52 10.85 6.95 9.88
C CYS A 52 10.71 8.33 9.20
N ILE A 53 9.65 8.74 8.50
CA ILE A 53 8.21 8.87 8.82
C ILE A 53 7.45 8.82 7.47
N TYR A 54 6.25 8.25 7.44
CA TYR A 54 5.42 7.94 6.26
C TYR A 54 5.42 8.97 5.09
N ALA A 55 5.47 10.28 5.40
CA ALA A 55 5.46 11.35 4.40
C ALA A 55 6.75 11.44 3.54
N LYS A 56 7.93 11.12 4.10
CA LYS A 56 9.18 11.03 3.32
C LYS A 56 9.19 9.79 2.41
N LYS A 57 8.44 8.73 2.77
CA LYS A 57 8.38 7.46 2.04
C LYS A 57 7.70 7.57 0.68
N ILE A 58 6.61 8.35 0.56
CA ILE A 58 5.90 8.51 -0.72
C ILE A 58 6.81 9.15 -1.78
N ARG A 59 7.58 10.18 -1.43
CA ARG A 59 8.45 10.88 -2.39
C ARG A 59 9.52 9.97 -3.00
N PHE A 60 10.12 9.09 -2.20
CA PHE A 60 11.11 8.14 -2.72
C PHE A 60 10.44 6.97 -3.46
N CYS A 61 9.29 6.49 -2.99
CA CYS A 61 8.54 5.46 -3.71
C CYS A 61 8.05 5.94 -5.07
N THR A 62 7.66 7.21 -5.24
CA THR A 62 7.26 7.75 -6.56
C THR A 62 8.40 7.81 -7.57
N LEU A 63 9.65 7.69 -7.12
CA LEU A 63 10.85 7.63 -7.96
C LEU A 63 11.38 6.18 -8.11
N CYS A 64 10.71 5.20 -7.51
CA CYS A 64 11.12 3.81 -7.57
C CYS A 64 10.57 3.17 -8.86
N GLU A 65 11.43 2.45 -9.57
CA GLU A 65 11.09 1.72 -10.80
C GLU A 65 9.86 0.81 -10.61
N VAL A 66 9.74 0.14 -9.47
CA VAL A 66 8.59 -0.71 -9.14
C VAL A 66 7.28 0.09 -9.13
N TYR A 67 7.30 1.31 -8.60
CA TYR A 67 6.15 2.20 -8.57
C TYR A 67 5.82 2.69 -9.98
N GLU A 68 6.81 3.12 -10.75
CA GLU A 68 6.60 3.56 -12.13
C GLU A 68 5.98 2.47 -13.01
N ILE A 69 6.38 1.22 -12.82
CA ILE A 69 5.89 0.08 -13.60
C ILE A 69 4.48 -0.36 -13.14
N TYR A 70 4.27 -0.53 -11.84
CA TYR A 70 3.09 -1.24 -11.30
C TYR A 70 2.04 -0.35 -10.64
N ASN A 71 2.27 0.97 -10.55
CA ASN A 71 1.27 1.86 -9.99
C ASN A 71 -0.07 1.73 -10.74
N ARG A 72 -1.18 1.64 -9.99
CA ARG A 72 -2.51 1.35 -10.55
C ARG A 72 -3.08 2.47 -11.40
N SER A 73 -2.67 3.72 -11.17
CA SER A 73 -3.15 4.88 -11.93
C SER A 73 -2.18 5.32 -13.03
N LYS A 74 -0.87 5.22 -12.79
CA LYS A 74 0.16 5.77 -13.69
C LYS A 74 1.04 4.73 -14.39
N GLY A 75 1.11 3.51 -13.86
CA GLY A 75 2.05 2.51 -14.34
C GLY A 75 1.54 1.69 -15.52
N ASN A 76 2.45 1.35 -16.42
CA ASN A 76 2.16 0.61 -17.66
C ASN A 76 1.53 -0.77 -17.39
N PHE A 77 1.88 -1.39 -16.26
CA PHE A 77 1.38 -2.72 -15.88
C PHE A 77 0.38 -2.70 -14.73
N GLY A 78 -0.03 -1.53 -14.23
CA GLY A 78 -0.94 -1.44 -13.07
C GLY A 78 -2.27 -2.19 -13.29
N LYS A 79 -2.87 -2.07 -14.49
CA LYS A 79 -4.11 -2.79 -14.86
C LYS A 79 -3.89 -4.29 -15.02
N VAL A 80 -2.67 -4.70 -15.38
CA VAL A 80 -2.30 -6.11 -15.55
C VAL A 80 -2.15 -6.78 -14.19
N ILE A 81 -1.51 -6.10 -13.22
CA ILE A 81 -1.37 -6.59 -11.85
C ILE A 81 -2.74 -6.93 -11.24
N LYS A 82 -3.71 -6.04 -11.37
CA LYS A 82 -5.09 -6.27 -10.88
C LYS A 82 -5.73 -7.54 -11.44
N LYS A 83 -5.40 -7.93 -12.68
CA LYS A 83 -5.96 -9.12 -13.34
C LYS A 83 -5.21 -10.39 -12.96
N ILE A 84 -3.88 -10.33 -12.89
CA ILE A 84 -3.03 -11.53 -12.71
C ILE A 84 -2.84 -11.85 -11.22
N PHE A 85 -2.72 -10.84 -10.36
CA PHE A 85 -2.40 -10.98 -8.95
C PHE A 85 -3.56 -10.51 -8.06
N SER A 86 -4.73 -11.13 -8.22
CA SER A 86 -5.96 -10.77 -7.49
C SER A 86 -5.79 -10.84 -5.96
N ALA A 87 -5.06 -11.84 -5.45
CA ALA A 87 -4.78 -11.96 -4.02
C ALA A 87 -3.87 -10.85 -3.47
N GLU A 88 -2.87 -10.42 -4.25
CA GLU A 88 -2.05 -9.25 -3.89
C GLU A 88 -2.89 -7.97 -3.94
N GLU A 89 -3.75 -7.85 -4.96
CA GLU A 89 -4.62 -6.69 -5.16
C GLU A 89 -5.64 -6.55 -4.02
N GLU A 90 -6.21 -7.65 -3.52
CA GLU A 90 -7.07 -7.63 -2.33
C GLU A 90 -6.32 -7.09 -1.10
N LYS A 91 -5.10 -7.58 -0.85
CA LYS A 91 -4.26 -7.08 0.24
C LYS A 91 -3.95 -5.59 0.08
N TYR A 92 -3.65 -5.15 -1.15
CA TYR A 92 -3.42 -3.75 -1.47
C TYR A 92 -4.64 -2.88 -1.15
N TYR A 93 -5.84 -3.27 -1.60
CA TYR A 93 -7.07 -2.52 -1.32
C TYR A 93 -7.42 -2.53 0.15
N ASN A 94 -7.34 -3.68 0.84
CA ASN A 94 -7.61 -3.78 2.28
C ASN A 94 -6.68 -2.86 3.08
N LYS A 95 -5.40 -2.78 2.69
CA LYS A 95 -4.44 -1.86 3.30
C LYS A 95 -4.83 -0.40 3.06
N MET A 96 -5.22 -0.05 1.82
CA MET A 96 -5.64 1.30 1.45
C MET A 96 -6.96 1.73 2.11
N LEU A 97 -7.94 0.82 2.21
CA LEU A 97 -9.24 1.06 2.88
C LEU A 97 -9.07 1.26 4.38
N LYS A 98 -8.16 0.51 5.02
CA LYS A 98 -7.83 0.70 6.44
C LYS A 98 -7.33 2.12 6.73
N PHE A 99 -6.53 2.70 5.83
CA PHE A 99 -6.09 4.11 5.97
C PHE A 99 -7.24 5.13 5.91
N CYS A 100 -8.34 4.81 5.23
CA CYS A 100 -9.54 5.67 5.22
C CYS A 100 -10.36 5.52 6.51
N ASN A 101 -10.44 4.30 7.07
CA ASN A 101 -11.21 4.02 8.29
C ASN A 101 -10.49 4.49 9.57
N ASP A 102 -9.15 4.46 9.59
CA ASP A 102 -8.36 5.00 10.71
C ASP A 102 -8.43 6.54 10.81
N LYS A 103 -9.06 7.22 9.83
CA LYS A 103 -9.39 8.65 9.87
C LYS A 103 -10.84 8.96 10.25
N VAL A 104 -11.64 7.96 10.60
CA VAL A 104 -12.95 8.19 11.23
C VAL A 104 -12.71 8.18 12.74
N PRO A 105 -12.72 9.35 13.43
CA PRO A 105 -12.83 9.34 14.88
C PRO A 105 -14.08 8.54 15.23
N SER A 106 -13.92 7.53 16.07
CA SER A 106 -14.98 6.72 16.61
C SER A 106 -15.88 7.58 17.50
N GLU A 107 -16.70 8.46 16.93
CA GLU A 107 -17.75 9.20 17.62
C GLU A 107 -18.71 9.87 16.62
N ILE A 108 -19.30 9.09 15.72
CA ILE A 108 -20.65 9.42 15.24
C ILE A 108 -21.60 8.64 16.12
N ASN A 109 -21.97 9.26 17.25
CA ASN A 109 -23.11 8.84 18.06
C ASN A 109 -24.37 9.01 17.20
N ILE A 110 -24.75 7.96 16.46
CA ILE A 110 -26.06 7.89 15.82
C ILE A 110 -27.08 7.71 16.95
N LYS A 111 -27.51 8.82 17.55
CA LYS A 111 -28.75 8.82 18.32
C LYS A 111 -29.90 8.66 17.34
N SER A 112 -30.42 7.44 17.29
CA SER A 112 -31.75 7.14 16.77
C SER A 112 -32.78 8.11 17.36
N GLY A 113 -33.37 8.95 16.51
CA GLY A 113 -34.40 9.90 16.91
C GLY A 113 -35.29 10.25 15.73
N LYS A 114 -36.49 9.66 15.71
CA LYS A 114 -37.56 9.91 14.75
C LYS A 114 -37.93 11.40 14.74
N ASN A 115 -38.23 11.92 13.55
CA ASN A 115 -39.32 12.86 13.20
C ASN A 115 -38.87 13.95 12.21
N SER A 116 -39.37 13.86 10.96
CA SER A 116 -39.84 15.05 10.22
C SER A 116 -41.06 15.64 10.94
N PRO A 117 -41.47 16.93 10.78
CA PRO A 117 -41.38 17.72 9.54
C PRO A 117 -41.12 19.24 9.70
N ASN A 118 -41.17 19.93 8.56
CA ASN A 118 -41.48 21.36 8.32
C ASN A 118 -40.36 22.40 8.18
N THR A 119 -40.25 22.89 6.93
CA THR A 119 -40.29 24.29 6.44
C THR A 119 -39.91 25.44 7.39
N LEU A 120 -39.04 26.34 6.89
CA LEU A 120 -39.09 27.84 6.92
C LEU A 120 -37.80 28.36 6.21
N GLN A 121 -37.88 28.87 4.97
CA GLN A 121 -38.07 30.27 4.55
C GLN A 121 -36.78 31.12 4.64
N TYR A 122 -36.18 31.40 3.46
CA TYR A 122 -35.07 32.35 3.29
C TYR A 122 -35.61 33.78 3.20
N SER A 123 -34.87 34.71 3.81
CA SER A 123 -35.09 36.16 3.92
C SER A 123 -35.13 36.89 2.58
#